data_AF-S4PRA4-F1
#
_entry.id   AF-S4PRA4-F1
#
_cell.length_a   1.000
_cell.length_b   1.000
_cell.length_c   1.000
_cell.angle_alpha   90.00
_cell.angle_beta   90.00
_cell.angle_gamma   90.00
#
_symmetry.space_group_name_H-M   'P 1'
#
loop_
_entity.id
_entity.type
_entity.pdbx_description
1 polymer ?
#
loop_
_entity_poly.entity_id
_entity_poly.type
_entity_poly.pdbx_seq_one_letter_code
_entity_poly.pdbx_strand_id
1 'polypeptide(L)'
;GKPKIIGFIGLENLKYACRVTDERVNFDLNLHLDKVKRKPADLDVKLTELLKFLIEHEARLKFPLENNLEAAKFFCYRGLLTCVACTPFENKEPWKIVAILYKGNIYLCARETEEKRQRKLRMSEKDKQFTSWGYKFEQYMLSERPDIEP
;
A
#
# COMPACT_ATOMS: atom_id res chain seq x y z
N GLY A 1 -12.45 -18.12 -10.36
CA GLY A 1 -11.36 -18.47 -11.30
C GLY A 1 -10.03 -18.30 -10.60
N LYS A 2 -9.02 -19.12 -10.93
CA LYS A 2 -7.67 -18.97 -10.36
C LYS A 2 -7.06 -17.62 -10.80
N PRO A 3 -6.36 -16.88 -9.91
CA PRO A 3 -5.71 -15.64 -10.29
C PRO A 3 -4.62 -15.91 -11.34
N LYS A 4 -4.60 -15.10 -12.40
CA LYS A 4 -3.57 -15.17 -13.44
C LYS A 4 -2.30 -14.50 -12.92
N ILE A 5 -1.16 -15.19 -12.98
CA ILE A 5 0.14 -14.63 -12.61
C ILE A 5 0.59 -13.63 -13.68
N ILE A 6 0.70 -12.36 -13.30
CA ILE A 6 1.01 -11.23 -14.19
C ILE A 6 2.48 -10.82 -14.20
N GLY A 7 3.26 -11.25 -13.21
CA GLY A 7 4.69 -10.98 -13.09
C GLY A 7 5.25 -11.52 -11.78
N PHE A 8 6.54 -11.32 -11.56
CA PHE A 8 7.21 -11.69 -10.31
C PHE A 8 7.86 -10.44 -9.72
N ILE A 9 7.80 -10.33 -8.40
CA ILE A 9 8.52 -9.32 -7.64
C ILE A 9 9.55 -10.04 -6.77
N GLY A 10 10.63 -9.33 -6.45
CA GLY A 10 11.59 -9.80 -5.47
C GLY A 10 10.91 -10.15 -4.14
N LEU A 11 11.37 -11.23 -3.50
CA LEU A 11 10.84 -11.72 -2.23
C LEU A 11 11.72 -11.28 -1.04
N GLU A 12 12.73 -10.45 -1.28
CA GLU A 12 13.70 -10.02 -0.27
C GLU A 12 13.07 -9.22 0.89
N ASN A 13 11.90 -8.63 0.67
CA ASN A 13 11.16 -7.89 1.70
C ASN A 13 9.98 -8.70 2.28
N LEU A 14 9.81 -9.96 1.88
CA LEU A 14 8.75 -10.82 2.40
C LEU A 14 9.08 -11.27 3.83
N LYS A 15 8.13 -11.09 4.74
CA LYS A 15 8.22 -11.61 6.12
C LYS A 15 7.20 -12.73 6.34
N TYR A 16 7.45 -13.53 7.37
CA TYR A 16 6.65 -14.70 7.71
C TYR A 16 5.88 -14.44 9.01
N ALA A 17 4.56 -14.67 8.98
CA ALA A 17 3.73 -14.52 10.16
C ALA A 17 4.01 -15.64 11.16
N CYS A 18 4.37 -15.28 12.38
CA CYS A 18 4.60 -16.20 13.48
C CYS A 18 3.33 -16.39 14.29
N ARG A 19 3.05 -17.64 14.67
CA ARG A 19 1.94 -17.96 15.55
C ARG A 19 2.33 -17.65 17.00
N VAL A 20 1.48 -16.91 17.70
CA VAL A 20 1.63 -16.71 19.15
C VAL A 20 1.36 -18.02 19.88
N THR A 21 2.34 -18.51 20.63
CA THR A 21 2.19 -19.66 21.52
C THR A 21 1.26 -19.30 22.69
N ASP A 22 0.38 -20.22 23.07
CA ASP A 22 -0.55 -20.07 24.20
C ASP A 22 -1.57 -18.91 24.10
N GLU A 23 -1.72 -18.29 22.92
CA GLU A 23 -2.69 -17.22 22.60
C GLU A 23 -2.68 -16.00 23.55
N ARG A 24 -1.58 -15.82 24.29
CA ARG A 24 -1.37 -14.69 25.20
C ARG A 24 -0.26 -13.81 24.68
N VAL A 25 -0.50 -12.50 24.64
CA VAL A 25 0.48 -11.50 24.23
C VAL A 25 0.65 -10.45 25.32
N ASN A 26 1.89 -9.99 25.50
CA ASN A 26 2.23 -8.85 26.35
C ASN A 26 3.22 -7.94 25.60
N PHE A 27 2.81 -7.46 24.43
CA PHE A 27 3.66 -6.67 23.55
C PHE A 27 3.81 -5.23 24.05
N ASP A 28 5.03 -4.81 24.35
CA ASP A 28 5.33 -3.40 24.58
C ASP A 28 5.47 -2.66 23.24
N LEU A 29 4.42 -1.95 22.85
CA LEU A 29 4.37 -1.18 21.61
C LEU A 29 5.17 0.13 21.69
N ASN A 30 5.61 0.56 22.88
CA ASN A 30 6.45 1.74 23.07
C ASN A 30 7.95 1.42 23.03
N LEU A 31 8.32 0.14 23.03
CA LEU A 31 9.71 -0.29 22.99
C LEU A 31 10.42 0.27 21.74
N HIS A 32 11.45 1.09 21.97
CA HIS A 32 12.26 1.78 20.95
C HIS A 32 11.51 2.81 20.09
N LEU A 33 10.45 3.41 20.64
CA LEU A 33 9.70 4.49 19.98
C LEU A 33 10.60 5.70 19.60
N ASP A 34 11.65 5.95 20.37
CA ASP A 34 12.70 6.95 20.13
C ASP A 34 13.55 6.67 18.88
N LYS A 35 13.64 5.41 18.44
CA LYS A 35 14.43 4.96 17.29
C LYS A 35 13.62 4.80 16.00
N VAL A 36 12.34 5.16 16.01
CA VAL A 36 11.44 4.96 14.86
C VAL A 36 11.89 5.79 13.66
N LYS A 37 12.16 5.10 12.55
CA LYS A 37 12.42 5.73 11.25
C LYS A 37 11.11 5.89 10.49
N ARG A 38 10.63 7.13 10.36
CA ARG A 38 9.39 7.45 9.64
C ARG A 38 9.69 7.74 8.18
N LYS A 39 8.73 7.41 7.30
CA LYS A 39 8.80 7.82 5.90
C LYS A 39 8.76 9.36 5.81
N PRO A 40 9.44 9.97 4.83
CA PRO A 40 9.36 11.41 4.60
C PRO A 40 7.89 11.83 4.36
N ALA A 41 7.50 12.98 4.91
CA ALA A 41 6.11 13.46 4.84
C ALA A 41 5.70 13.89 3.42
N ASP A 42 6.67 14.29 2.62
CA ASP A 42 6.55 14.77 1.24
C ASP A 42 6.75 13.66 0.18
N LEU A 43 7.01 12.42 0.61
CA LEU A 43 7.19 11.30 -0.30
C LEU A 43 5.88 10.97 -1.02
N ASP A 44 5.78 11.36 -2.29
CA ASP A 44 4.66 11.00 -3.17
C ASP A 44 5.11 10.08 -4.31
N VAL A 45 5.01 8.77 -4.04
CA VAL A 45 5.37 7.67 -4.96
C VAL A 45 4.42 7.59 -6.17
N LYS A 46 3.21 8.18 -6.10
CA LYS A 46 2.18 8.14 -7.16
C LYS A 46 1.92 6.71 -7.68
N LEU A 47 2.27 6.41 -8.94
CA LEU A 47 2.23 5.07 -9.54
C LEU A 47 3.62 4.59 -9.97
N THR A 48 4.71 5.28 -9.59
CA THR A 48 6.04 5.08 -10.17
C THR A 48 6.51 3.63 -10.11
N GLU A 49 6.46 3.00 -8.93
CA GLU A 49 6.90 1.60 -8.78
C GLU A 49 5.97 0.61 -9.50
N LEU A 50 4.66 0.85 -9.50
CA LEU A 50 3.72 0.05 -10.29
C LEU A 50 4.03 0.17 -11.79
N LEU A 51 4.29 1.36 -12.30
CA LEU A 51 4.60 1.58 -13.71
C LEU A 51 5.91 0.89 -14.11
N LYS A 52 6.96 0.97 -13.28
CA LYS A 52 8.20 0.22 -13.49
C LYS A 52 7.92 -1.28 -13.62
N PHE A 53 7.20 -1.85 -12.67
CA PHE A 53 6.80 -3.27 -12.71
C PHE A 53 6.02 -3.62 -13.98
N LEU A 54 5.07 -2.78 -14.39
CA LEU A 54 4.25 -3.02 -15.58
C LEU A 54 5.08 -2.94 -16.87
N ILE A 55 6.06 -2.03 -16.96
CA ILE A 55 6.98 -1.90 -18.10
C ILE A 55 7.88 -3.14 -18.19
N GLU A 56 8.46 -3.58 -17.06
CA GLU A 56 9.30 -4.79 -17.00
C GLU A 56 8.56 -6.06 -17.44
N HIS A 57 7.22 -6.06 -17.34
CA HIS A 57 6.37 -7.21 -17.65
C HIS A 57 5.43 -6.98 -18.85
N GLU A 58 5.64 -5.92 -19.66
CA GLU A 58 4.75 -5.52 -20.76
C GLU A 58 4.49 -6.68 -21.75
N ALA A 59 5.56 -7.40 -22.14
CA ALA A 59 5.48 -8.55 -23.05
C ALA A 59 4.60 -9.69 -22.51
N ARG A 60 4.62 -9.94 -21.20
CA ARG A 60 3.80 -10.97 -20.55
C ARG A 60 2.35 -10.53 -20.40
N LEU A 61 2.15 -9.25 -20.12
CA LEU A 61 0.85 -8.65 -19.86
C LEU A 61 0.00 -8.51 -21.12
N LYS A 62 0.64 -8.51 -22.30
CA LYS A 62 0.02 -8.38 -23.63
C LYS A 62 -0.92 -7.17 -23.62
N PHE A 63 -0.36 -5.98 -23.36
CA PHE A 63 -1.16 -4.77 -23.36
C PHE A 63 -1.78 -4.56 -24.75
N PRO A 64 -3.06 -4.16 -24.80
CA PRO A 64 -3.66 -3.75 -26.06
C PRO A 64 -2.88 -2.57 -26.66
N LEU A 65 -2.61 -2.62 -27.96
CA LEU A 65 -1.95 -1.54 -28.68
C LEU A 65 -2.95 -0.43 -29.07
N GLU A 66 -4.22 -0.80 -29.21
CA GLU A 66 -5.30 0.08 -29.60
C GLU A 66 -6.12 0.54 -28.38
N ASN A 67 -6.63 1.77 -28.47
CA ASN A 67 -7.52 2.31 -27.45
C ASN A 67 -8.92 1.74 -27.64
N ASN A 68 -9.20 0.62 -26.96
CA ASN A 68 -10.55 0.07 -26.81
C ASN A 68 -10.95 0.08 -25.33
N LEU A 69 -12.00 0.81 -24.98
CA LEU A 69 -12.48 0.93 -23.60
C LEU A 69 -13.04 -0.38 -23.04
N GLU A 70 -13.66 -1.23 -23.87
CA GLU A 70 -14.23 -2.51 -23.42
C GLU A 70 -13.15 -3.51 -23.01
N ALA A 71 -11.98 -3.42 -23.66
CA ALA A 71 -10.83 -4.26 -23.35
C ALA A 71 -9.87 -3.62 -22.32
N ALA A 72 -10.16 -2.39 -21.88
CA ALA A 72 -9.24 -1.63 -21.05
C ALA A 72 -9.12 -2.23 -19.65
N LYS A 73 -7.88 -2.44 -19.22
CA LYS A 73 -7.58 -2.87 -17.85
C LYS A 73 -7.32 -1.65 -16.97
N PHE A 74 -7.74 -1.75 -15.72
CA PHE A 74 -7.45 -0.75 -14.70
C PHE A 74 -6.19 -1.10 -13.92
N PHE A 75 -5.26 -0.16 -13.84
CA PHE A 75 -4.04 -0.26 -13.04
C PHE A 75 -4.01 0.81 -11.96
N CYS A 76 -3.97 0.36 -10.70
CA CYS A 76 -3.88 1.23 -9.54
C CYS A 76 -3.42 0.45 -8.32
N TYR A 77 -3.05 1.15 -7.25
CA TYR A 77 -2.80 0.51 -5.96
C TYR A 77 -4.12 0.15 -5.27
N ARG A 78 -4.13 -1.00 -4.58
CA ARG A 78 -5.29 -1.52 -3.84
C ARG A 78 -5.94 -0.49 -2.92
N GLY A 79 -5.14 0.33 -2.23
CA GLY A 79 -5.65 1.33 -1.29
C GLY A 79 -6.67 2.28 -1.93
N LEU A 80 -6.50 2.59 -3.22
CA LEU A 80 -7.46 3.42 -3.96
C LEU A 80 -8.81 2.73 -4.15
N LEU A 81 -8.80 1.44 -4.52
CA LEU A 81 -10.04 0.67 -4.67
C LEU A 81 -10.77 0.53 -3.34
N THR A 82 -10.04 0.40 -2.23
CA THR A 82 -10.63 0.43 -0.89
C THR A 82 -11.30 1.78 -0.60
N CYS A 83 -10.65 2.91 -0.89
CA CYS A 83 -11.29 4.23 -0.74
C CYS A 83 -12.58 4.35 -1.56
N VAL A 84 -12.56 3.92 -2.83
CA VAL A 84 -13.75 3.93 -3.69
C VAL A 84 -14.86 3.03 -3.12
N ALA A 85 -14.54 1.80 -2.74
CA ALA A 85 -15.50 0.84 -2.20
C ALA A 85 -16.14 1.30 -0.87
N CYS A 86 -15.38 2.02 -0.04
CA CYS A 86 -15.87 2.57 1.24
C CYS A 86 -16.58 3.92 1.09
N THR A 87 -16.57 4.55 -0.09
CA THR A 87 -17.15 5.88 -0.32
C THR A 87 -18.61 6.00 0.14
N PRO A 88 -19.50 5.01 -0.07
CA PRO A 88 -20.88 5.12 0.40
C PRO A 88 -21.04 5.30 1.92
N PHE A 89 -20.01 4.96 2.71
CA PHE A 89 -20.00 5.03 4.17
C PHE A 89 -19.02 6.08 4.72
N GLU A 90 -18.28 6.76 3.85
CA GLU A 90 -17.23 7.71 4.23
C GLU A 90 -17.76 9.15 4.16
N ASN A 91 -17.80 9.83 5.30
CA ASN A 91 -18.34 11.20 5.44
C ASN A 91 -17.30 12.20 5.95
N LYS A 92 -16.06 11.76 6.21
CA LYS A 92 -15.01 12.56 6.87
C LYS A 92 -13.82 12.82 5.96
N GLU A 93 -13.41 11.81 5.19
CA GLU A 93 -12.20 11.89 4.37
C GLU A 93 -12.51 11.99 2.88
N PRO A 94 -12.37 13.18 2.25
CA PRO A 94 -12.47 13.28 0.80
C PRO A 94 -11.28 12.58 0.13
N TRP A 95 -11.48 12.12 -1.10
CA TRP A 95 -10.43 11.55 -1.94
C TRP A 95 -10.43 12.17 -3.34
N LYS A 96 -9.27 12.14 -3.99
CA LYS A 96 -9.09 12.60 -5.38
C LYS A 96 -8.39 11.52 -6.20
N ILE A 97 -8.89 11.29 -7.40
CA ILE A 97 -8.31 10.35 -8.37
C ILE A 97 -7.98 11.09 -9.65
N VAL A 98 -6.81 10.82 -10.20
CA VAL A 98 -6.46 11.17 -11.59
C VAL A 98 -6.54 9.88 -12.41
N ALA A 99 -7.30 9.92 -13.49
CA ALA A 99 -7.44 8.82 -14.43
C ALA A 99 -6.76 9.18 -15.76
N ILE A 100 -5.99 8.26 -16.32
CA ILE A 100 -5.32 8.42 -17.62
C ILE A 100 -5.56 7.17 -18.46
N LEU A 101 -6.02 7.35 -19.70
CA LEU A 101 -6.03 6.29 -20.72
C LEU A 101 -4.70 6.33 -21.49
N TYR A 102 -3.95 5.24 -21.46
CA TYR A 102 -2.67 5.11 -22.16
C TYR A 102 -2.48 3.69 -22.70
N LYS A 103 -2.16 3.57 -23.99
CA LYS A 103 -2.03 2.28 -24.71
C LYS A 103 -3.19 1.33 -24.39
N GLY A 104 -4.43 1.79 -24.56
CA GLY A 104 -5.63 0.98 -24.30
C GLY A 104 -5.84 0.53 -22.85
N ASN A 105 -5.14 1.11 -21.85
CA ASN A 105 -5.32 0.78 -20.44
C ASN A 105 -5.57 2.05 -19.60
N ILE A 106 -6.32 1.91 -18.51
CA ILE A 106 -6.68 3.01 -17.62
C ILE A 106 -5.84 2.95 -16.35
N TYR A 107 -5.12 4.02 -16.06
CA TYR A 107 -4.29 4.16 -14.87
C TYR A 107 -4.98 5.11 -13.90
N LEU A 108 -5.24 4.64 -12.68
CA LEU A 108 -5.87 5.44 -11.63
C LEU A 108 -4.84 5.74 -10.55
N CYS A 109 -4.55 7.02 -10.35
CA CYS A 109 -3.63 7.48 -9.33
C CYS A 109 -4.37 8.32 -8.29
N ALA A 110 -4.30 7.89 -7.03
CA ALA A 110 -4.73 8.72 -5.92
C ALA A 110 -3.90 10.01 -5.87
N ARG A 111 -4.55 11.13 -5.53
CA ARG A 111 -3.90 12.39 -5.20
C ARG A 111 -4.29 12.80 -3.79
N GLU A 112 -3.33 13.36 -3.07
CA GLU A 112 -3.59 13.94 -1.77
C GLU A 112 -4.48 15.18 -1.93
N THR A 113 -5.51 15.29 -1.09
CA THR A 113 -6.33 16.49 -0.98
C THR A 113 -5.65 17.49 -0.04
N GLU A 114 -5.99 18.77 -0.17
CA GLU A 114 -5.40 19.80 0.68
C GLU A 114 -5.73 19.55 2.16
N GLU A 115 -6.93 19.09 2.47
CA GLU A 115 -7.37 18.75 3.82
C GLU A 115 -6.52 17.62 4.42
N LYS A 116 -6.25 16.58 3.63
CA LYS A 116 -5.43 15.44 4.06
C LYS A 116 -3.97 15.85 4.28
N ARG A 117 -3.44 16.73 3.42
CA ARG A 117 -2.11 17.33 3.57
C ARG A 117 -2.00 18.14 4.85
N GLN A 118 -2.97 19.03 5.11
CA GLN A 118 -3.03 19.84 6.32
C GLN A 118 -3.14 18.98 7.58
N ARG A 119 -3.96 17.92 7.54
CA ARG A 119 -4.08 16.98 8.67
C ARG A 119 -2.76 16.28 8.98
N LYS A 120 -2.01 15.85 7.96
CA LYS A 120 -0.68 15.25 8.16
C LYS A 120 0.31 16.24 8.77
N LEU A 121 0.30 17.50 8.33
CA LEU A 121 1.15 18.55 8.89
C LEU A 121 0.83 18.86 10.35
N ARG A 122 -0.46 18.77 10.73
CA ARG A 122 -0.95 19.00 12.10
C ARG A 122 -0.98 17.74 12.95
N MET A 123 -0.40 16.64 12.49
CA MET A 123 -0.43 15.36 13.19
C MET A 123 0.30 15.48 14.53
N SER A 124 -0.40 15.16 15.62
CA SER A 124 0.17 15.28 16.96
C SER A 124 1.24 14.21 17.21
N GLU A 125 2.08 14.41 18.24
CA GLU A 125 3.02 13.37 18.65
C GLU A 125 2.30 12.08 19.05
N LYS A 126 1.13 12.18 19.66
CA LYS A 126 0.30 11.02 20.01
C LYS A 126 -0.19 10.25 18.77
N ASP A 127 -0.60 10.95 17.72
CA ASP A 127 -1.00 10.31 16.45
C ASP A 127 0.20 9.62 15.76
N LYS A 128 1.38 10.23 15.84
CA LYS A 128 2.63 9.61 15.36
C LYS A 128 2.97 8.35 16.15
N GLN A 129 2.73 8.35 17.47
CA GLN A 129 2.92 7.18 18.32
C GLN A 129 1.95 6.06 17.93
N PHE A 130 0.67 6.35 17.78
CA PHE A 130 -0.34 5.38 17.33
C PHE A 130 0.01 4.77 15.98
N THR A 131 0.51 5.57 15.04
CA THR A 131 0.98 5.05 13.75
C THR A 131 2.18 4.11 13.93
N SER A 132 3.08 4.41 14.87
CA SER A 132 4.28 3.62 15.13
C SER A 132 3.95 2.27 15.79
N TRP A 133 2.89 2.20 16.59
CA TRP A 133 2.43 0.97 17.23
C TRP A 133 2.03 -0.12 16.23
N GLY A 134 1.45 0.24 15.08
CA GLY A 134 1.15 -0.73 14.02
C GLY A 134 2.40 -1.44 13.50
N TYR A 135 3.45 -0.66 13.19
CA TYR A 135 4.74 -1.22 12.77
C TYR A 135 5.43 -2.01 13.88
N LYS A 136 5.29 -1.57 15.14
CA LYS A 136 5.88 -2.30 16.27
C LYS A 136 5.16 -3.64 16.51
N PHE A 137 3.85 -3.67 16.35
CA PHE A 137 3.07 -4.91 16.38
C PHE A 137 3.50 -5.87 15.26
N GLU A 138 3.68 -5.37 14.04
CA GLU A 138 4.23 -6.17 12.94
C GLU A 138 5.60 -6.77 13.29
N GLN A 139 6.48 -6.04 13.98
CA GLN A 139 7.77 -6.58 14.43
C GLN A 139 7.64 -7.72 15.45
N TYR A 140 6.60 -7.74 16.29
CA TYR A 140 6.37 -8.85 17.22
C TYR A 140 5.71 -10.07 16.58
N MET A 141 5.13 -9.92 15.39
CA MET A 141 4.33 -10.95 14.73
C MET A 141 5.01 -11.51 13.48
N LEU A 142 6.07 -10.88 13.00
CA LEU A 142 6.70 -11.20 11.72
C LEU A 142 8.18 -11.52 11.89
N SER A 143 8.63 -12.60 11.29
CA SER A 143 10.04 -12.99 11.23
C SER A 143 10.58 -12.96 9.80
N GLU A 144 11.90 -12.96 9.69
CA GLU A 144 12.59 -12.99 8.39
C GLU A 144 12.57 -14.38 7.73
N ARG A 145 12.28 -15.45 8.50
CA ARG A 145 12.25 -16.84 8.01
C ARG A 145 11.16 -17.66 8.72
N PRO A 146 10.55 -18.67 8.08
CA PRO A 146 9.40 -19.41 8.60
C PRO A 146 9.53 -19.99 10.02
N ASP A 147 10.75 -20.33 10.43
CA ASP A 147 11.03 -21.12 11.65
C ASP A 147 11.82 -20.34 12.71
N ILE A 148 11.89 -19.01 12.58
CA ILE A 148 12.58 -18.15 13.53
C ILE A 148 11.55 -17.26 14.22
N GLU A 149 11.71 -17.08 15.53
CA GLU A 149 10.91 -16.12 16.28
C GLU A 149 11.18 -14.67 15.82
N PRO A 150 10.18 -13.78 15.92
CA PRO A 150 10.30 -12.36 15.54
C PRO A 150 11.42 -11.58 16.26
#